data_AF-A0A1X7A3A8-F1
#
_entry.id   AF-A0A1X7A3A8-F1
#
_cell.length_a   1.000
_cell.length_b   1.000
_cell.length_c   1.000
_cell.angle_alpha   90.00
_cell.angle_beta   90.00
_cell.angle_gamma   90.00
#
_symmetry.space_group_name_H-M   'P 1'
#
loop_
_entity.id
_entity.type
_entity.pdbx_description
1 polymer ?
#
loop_
_entity_poly.entity_id
_entity_poly.type
_entity_poly.pdbx_seq_one_letter_code
_entity_poly.pdbx_strand_id
1 'polypeptide(L)'
;MGVFEGKYINDSVEEFPQEWFDGAQLSDYADPALNYFGVKSRQSLSVWREKGWIYGPDPRGWFQWYCRYYMGRRLPQTDAIQIKRWRAFARHAGQIRANCDPGDIFCRPRQRQGLLQWAHDALI
;
A
#
# COMPACT_ATOMS: atom_id res chain seq x y z
N MET A 1 -5.87 8.13 9.68
CA MET A 1 -5.96 6.70 9.30
C MET A 1 -4.60 6.27 8.81
N GLY A 2 -4.01 5.21 9.37
CA GLY A 2 -2.69 4.75 8.93
C GLY A 2 -2.72 3.52 8.02
N VAL A 3 -1.75 3.45 7.10
CA VAL A 3 -1.75 2.44 6.01
C VAL A 3 -0.44 1.64 5.94
N PHE A 4 0.70 2.26 6.27
CA PHE A 4 2.04 1.67 6.12
C PHE A 4 2.86 1.69 7.42
N GLU A 5 2.24 1.31 8.54
CA GLU A 5 2.91 1.15 9.84
C GLU A 5 3.57 2.46 10.32
N GLY A 6 3.01 3.60 9.91
CA GLY A 6 3.60 4.93 10.07
C GLY A 6 4.87 5.22 9.26
N LYS A 7 5.38 4.25 8.51
CA LYS A 7 6.64 4.31 7.75
C LYS A 7 6.34 4.26 6.24
N TYR A 8 5.92 5.40 5.69
CA TYR A 8 5.53 5.56 4.28
C TYR A 8 6.75 5.82 3.38
N ILE A 9 6.93 7.09 3.02
CA ILE A 9 7.99 7.71 2.21
C ILE A 9 8.63 8.83 3.05
N ASN A 10 8.61 8.69 4.37
CA ASN A 10 8.99 9.72 5.35
C ASN A 10 10.47 10.14 5.25
N ASP A 11 11.30 9.32 4.62
CA ASP A 11 12.70 9.58 4.31
C ASP A 11 12.87 10.22 2.91
N SER A 12 11.78 10.69 2.31
CA SER A 12 11.74 11.37 1.02
C SER A 12 10.71 12.50 1.03
N VAL A 13 10.49 13.14 2.18
CA VAL A 13 9.48 14.21 2.34
C VAL A 13 9.69 15.38 1.40
N GLU A 14 10.93 15.72 1.06
CA GLU A 14 11.26 16.78 0.09
C GLU A 14 10.86 16.43 -1.35
N GLU A 15 10.64 15.14 -1.66
CA GLU A 15 10.23 14.70 -3.00
C GLU A 15 8.72 14.88 -3.23
N PHE A 16 7.92 14.94 -2.17
CA PHE A 16 6.46 14.88 -2.24
C PHE A 16 5.80 16.11 -1.61
N PRO A 17 4.55 16.45 -1.98
CA PRO A 17 3.87 17.61 -1.45
C PRO A 17 3.74 17.53 0.07
N GLN A 18 4.07 18.62 0.77
CA GLN A 18 4.12 18.67 2.23
C GLN A 18 2.74 18.37 2.84
N GLU A 19 1.67 18.79 2.16
CA GLU A 19 0.29 18.58 2.56
C GLU A 19 -0.13 17.10 2.60
N TRP A 20 0.60 16.19 1.93
CA TRP A 20 0.33 14.75 2.03
C TRP A 20 0.72 14.17 3.40
N PHE A 21 1.56 14.88 4.13
CA PHE A 21 2.01 14.49 5.46
C PHE A 21 1.19 15.16 6.57
N ASP A 22 0.35 16.14 6.24
CA ASP A 22 -0.49 16.83 7.21
C ASP A 22 -1.52 15.87 7.83
N GLY A 23 -1.44 15.68 9.16
CA GLY A 23 -2.29 14.73 9.88
C GLY A 23 -2.01 13.26 9.58
N ALA A 24 -0.94 12.94 8.82
CA ALA A 24 -0.51 11.58 8.62
C ALA A 24 0.08 11.01 9.91
N GLN A 25 -0.27 9.77 10.24
CA GLN A 25 0.32 9.06 11.38
C GLN A 25 1.72 8.58 10.99
N LEU A 26 2.77 9.34 11.31
CA LEU A 26 4.15 9.03 10.98
C LEU A 26 4.89 8.39 12.16
N SER A 27 5.87 7.54 11.85
CA SER A 27 6.77 6.92 12.82
C SER A 27 8.17 6.73 12.24
N ASP A 28 9.18 6.83 13.11
CA ASP A 28 10.57 6.54 12.78
C ASP A 28 10.81 5.04 12.58
N TYR A 29 9.95 4.19 13.13
CA TYR A 29 10.01 2.74 13.00
C TYR A 29 8.69 2.19 12.48
N ALA A 30 8.72 1.07 11.77
CA ALA A 30 7.49 0.42 11.33
C ALA A 30 6.73 -0.10 12.56
N ASP A 31 5.57 0.50 12.84
CA ASP A 31 4.65 0.10 13.91
C ASP A 31 3.29 -0.36 13.35
N PRO A 32 2.99 -1.68 13.38
CA PRO A 32 1.69 -2.21 12.97
C PRO A 32 0.48 -1.60 13.70
N ALA A 33 0.64 -1.10 14.93
CA ALA A 33 -0.46 -0.47 15.67
C ALA A 33 -0.95 0.83 15.01
N LEU A 34 -0.11 1.47 14.20
CA LEU A 34 -0.48 2.66 13.42
C LEU A 34 -1.28 2.32 12.17
N ASN A 35 -1.38 1.06 11.75
CA ASN A 35 -2.25 0.67 10.66
C ASN A 35 -3.73 0.76 11.09
N TYR A 36 -4.61 1.07 10.14
CA TYR A 36 -6.05 1.15 10.39
C TYR A 36 -6.62 -0.12 11.03
N PHE A 37 -6.19 -1.29 10.57
CA PHE A 37 -6.59 -2.59 11.14
C PHE A 37 -5.62 -3.11 12.22
N GLY A 38 -4.61 -2.33 12.63
CA GLY A 38 -3.65 -2.71 13.67
C GLY A 38 -2.76 -3.92 13.35
N VAL A 39 -2.70 -4.34 12.08
CA VAL A 39 -2.01 -5.58 11.66
C VAL A 39 -1.00 -5.33 10.54
N LYS A 40 0.08 -6.10 10.53
CA LYS A 40 1.05 -6.13 9.42
C LYS A 40 0.54 -7.01 8.27
N SER A 41 0.44 -6.44 7.08
CA SER A 41 0.03 -7.16 5.86
C SER A 41 1.17 -7.42 4.88
N ARG A 42 2.16 -6.51 4.80
CA ARG A 42 3.23 -6.54 3.80
C ARG A 42 4.32 -7.56 4.09
N GLN A 43 4.91 -8.09 3.03
CA GLN A 43 6.18 -8.84 3.07
C GLN A 43 7.36 -7.87 3.24
N SER A 44 8.50 -8.36 3.74
CA SER A 44 9.71 -7.55 3.87
C SER A 44 10.31 -7.20 2.50
N LEU A 45 11.13 -6.15 2.47
CA LEU A 45 11.86 -5.74 1.28
C LEU A 45 12.83 -6.83 0.80
N SER A 46 13.40 -7.62 1.72
CA SER A 46 14.26 -8.78 1.36
C SER A 46 13.50 -9.80 0.51
N VAL A 47 12.27 -10.14 0.91
CA VAL A 47 11.42 -11.06 0.16
C VAL A 47 11.01 -10.46 -1.19
N TRP A 48 10.82 -9.15 -1.28
CA TRP A 48 10.55 -8.49 -2.57
C TRP A 48 11.73 -8.56 -3.52
N ARG A 49 12.95 -8.38 -3.00
CA ARG A 49 14.20 -8.50 -3.78
C ARG A 49 14.38 -9.92 -4.28
N GLU A 50 14.23 -10.91 -3.40
CA GLU A 50 14.31 -12.34 -3.75
C GLU A 50 13.33 -12.72 -4.86
N LYS A 51 12.11 -12.19 -4.82
CA LYS A 51 11.07 -12.44 -5.82
C LYS A 51 11.15 -11.56 -7.08
N GLY A 52 12.14 -10.65 -7.16
CA GLY A 52 12.26 -9.72 -8.28
C GLY A 52 11.06 -8.78 -8.45
N TRP A 53 10.41 -8.39 -7.35
CA TRP A 53 9.18 -7.58 -7.36
C TRP A 53 9.40 -6.06 -7.33
N ILE A 54 10.66 -5.64 -7.42
CA ILE A 54 11.07 -4.23 -7.52
C ILE A 54 11.20 -3.90 -9.00
N TYR A 55 10.33 -3.02 -9.49
CA TYR A 55 10.27 -2.62 -10.89
C TYR A 55 10.61 -1.14 -11.03
N GLY A 56 11.47 -0.81 -11.99
CA GLY A 56 11.87 0.58 -12.23
C GLY A 56 12.66 1.19 -11.06
N PRO A 57 12.71 2.53 -10.96
CA PRO A 57 13.50 3.24 -9.95
C PRO A 57 12.78 3.39 -8.59
N ASP A 58 11.80 2.51 -8.29
CA ASP A 58 10.90 2.61 -7.13
C ASP A 58 11.17 1.48 -6.11
N PRO A 59 12.20 1.60 -5.25
CA PRO A 59 12.57 0.56 -4.30
C PRO A 59 11.49 0.23 -3.26
N ARG A 60 10.57 1.17 -2.98
CA ARG A 60 9.41 0.94 -2.09
C ARG A 60 8.19 0.39 -2.84
N GLY A 61 8.38 -0.04 -4.08
CA GLY A 61 7.39 -0.78 -4.86
C GLY A 61 6.19 0.08 -5.28
N TRP A 62 5.01 -0.53 -5.25
CA TRP A 62 3.78 0.07 -5.80
C TRP A 62 3.44 1.43 -5.19
N PHE A 63 3.58 1.62 -3.88
CA PHE A 63 3.17 2.87 -3.23
C PHE A 63 4.02 4.07 -3.68
N GLN A 64 5.35 3.93 -3.69
CA GLN A 64 6.23 5.00 -4.20
C GLN A 64 6.05 5.22 -5.70
N TRP A 65 5.87 4.15 -6.47
CA TRP A 65 5.52 4.27 -7.89
C TRP A 65 4.23 5.09 -8.07
N TYR A 66 3.20 4.80 -7.27
CA TYR A 66 1.90 5.47 -7.32
C TYR A 66 2.01 6.95 -6.98
N CYS A 67 2.73 7.31 -5.91
CA CYS A 67 3.00 8.71 -5.56
C CYS A 67 3.62 9.48 -6.72
N ARG A 68 4.69 8.95 -7.33
CA ARG A 68 5.37 9.58 -8.48
C ARG A 68 4.50 9.61 -9.73
N TYR A 69 3.74 8.54 -9.97
CA TYR A 69 2.80 8.47 -11.10
C TYR A 69 1.69 9.52 -10.95
N TYR A 70 1.16 9.68 -9.74
CA TYR A 70 0.15 10.70 -9.43
C TYR A 70 0.69 12.12 -9.68
N MET A 71 1.94 12.39 -9.33
CA MET A 71 2.63 13.65 -9.62
C MET A 71 3.01 13.84 -11.11
N GLY A 72 2.64 12.92 -12.00
CA GLY A 72 2.81 13.08 -13.45
C GLY A 72 3.99 12.32 -14.07
N ARG A 73 4.84 11.63 -13.29
CA ARG A 73 5.91 10.79 -13.85
C ARG A 73 5.32 9.64 -14.67
N ARG A 74 5.90 9.35 -15.84
CA ARG A 74 5.50 8.23 -16.70
C ARG A 74 6.70 7.35 -17.05
N LEU A 75 6.53 6.05 -16.92
CA LEU A 75 7.49 5.01 -17.27
C LEU A 75 6.72 3.87 -17.94
N PRO A 76 6.50 3.90 -19.27
CA PRO A 76 5.49 3.08 -19.94
C PRO A 76 5.53 1.58 -19.58
N GLN A 77 6.73 1.01 -19.49
CA GLN A 77 6.94 -0.40 -19.13
C GLN A 77 6.58 -0.67 -17.67
N THR A 78 7.08 0.13 -16.73
CA THR A 78 6.80 -0.01 -15.30
C THR A 78 5.34 0.30 -14.99
N ASP A 79 4.76 1.31 -15.63
CA ASP A 79 3.37 1.72 -15.46
C ASP A 79 2.43 0.58 -15.85
N ALA A 80 2.66 -0.06 -17.00
CA ALA A 80 1.88 -1.22 -17.44
C ALA A 80 1.92 -2.36 -16.42
N ILE A 81 3.10 -2.66 -15.86
CA ILE A 81 3.26 -3.69 -14.82
C ILE A 81 2.49 -3.32 -13.56
N GLN A 82 2.68 -2.11 -13.04
CA GLN A 82 2.10 -1.68 -11.77
C GLN A 82 0.58 -1.54 -11.85
N ILE A 83 0.04 -1.00 -12.94
CA ILE A 83 -1.40 -0.94 -13.21
C ILE A 83 -1.99 -2.36 -13.28
N LYS A 84 -1.32 -3.29 -13.97
CA LYS A 84 -1.76 -4.70 -14.03
C LYS A 84 -1.80 -5.35 -12.64
N ARG A 85 -0.76 -5.15 -11.82
CA ARG A 85 -0.70 -5.66 -10.44
C ARG A 85 -1.80 -5.06 -9.57
N TRP A 86 -2.01 -3.75 -9.67
CA TRP A 86 -3.07 -3.04 -8.94
C TRP A 86 -4.46 -3.60 -9.26
N ARG A 87 -4.79 -3.76 -10.55
CA ARG A 87 -6.06 -4.37 -10.99
C ARG A 87 -6.21 -5.80 -10.47
N ALA A 88 -5.15 -6.61 -10.54
CA ALA A 88 -5.17 -7.97 -10.02
C ALA A 88 -5.35 -8.02 -8.49
N PHE A 89 -4.96 -6.96 -7.76
CA PHE A 89 -5.12 -6.89 -6.31
C PHE A 89 -6.59 -6.82 -5.88
N ALA A 90 -7.47 -6.27 -6.73
CA ALA A 90 -8.92 -6.17 -6.49
C ALA A 90 -9.58 -7.53 -6.18
N ARG A 91 -8.99 -8.66 -6.60
CA ARG A 91 -9.51 -10.00 -6.27
C ARG A 91 -9.62 -10.24 -4.75
N HIS A 92 -8.80 -9.60 -3.93
CA HIS A 92 -8.89 -9.75 -2.47
C HIS A 92 -10.18 -9.11 -1.92
N ALA A 93 -10.72 -8.09 -2.58
CA ALA A 93 -12.03 -7.55 -2.23
C ALA A 93 -13.14 -8.57 -2.48
N GLY A 94 -13.08 -9.30 -3.61
CA GLY A 94 -13.99 -10.42 -3.87
C GLY A 94 -13.87 -11.54 -2.82
N GLN A 95 -12.64 -11.84 -2.38
CA GLN A 95 -12.42 -12.82 -1.31
C GLN A 95 -13.04 -12.39 0.03
N ILE A 96 -13.00 -11.10 0.38
CA ILE A 96 -13.67 -10.60 1.58
C ILE A 96 -15.19 -10.75 1.44
N ARG A 97 -15.79 -10.27 0.34
CA ARG A 97 -17.25 -10.38 0.13
C ARG A 97 -17.77 -11.82 0.15
N ALA A 98 -16.97 -12.78 -0.31
CA ALA A 98 -17.36 -14.18 -0.34
C ALA A 98 -17.17 -14.92 0.99
N ASN A 99 -16.40 -14.35 1.94
CA ASN A 99 -15.98 -15.08 3.15
C ASN A 99 -16.20 -14.29 4.45
N CYS A 100 -16.80 -13.11 4.39
CA CYS A 100 -17.08 -12.26 5.54
C CYS A 100 -18.54 -11.81 5.50
N ASP A 101 -19.13 -11.63 6.68
CA ASP A 101 -20.46 -11.06 6.78
C ASP A 101 -20.44 -9.56 6.40
N PRO A 102 -21.49 -9.06 5.72
CA PRO A 102 -21.60 -7.63 5.39
C PRO A 102 -21.49 -6.76 6.64
N GLY A 103 -20.58 -5.79 6.63
CA GLY A 103 -20.34 -4.87 7.75
C GLY A 103 -19.35 -5.37 8.81
N ASP A 104 -18.93 -6.63 8.78
CA ASP A 104 -17.86 -7.12 9.67
C ASP A 104 -16.49 -6.68 9.16
N ILE A 105 -16.05 -5.50 9.63
CA ILE A 105 -14.74 -4.93 9.33
C ILE A 105 -13.58 -5.67 10.02
N PHE A 106 -13.87 -6.54 10.99
CA PHE A 106 -12.85 -7.32 11.70
C PHE A 106 -12.59 -8.67 11.06
N CYS A 107 -13.45 -9.15 10.15
CA CYS A 107 -13.17 -10.30 9.32
C CYS A 107 -12.01 -10.03 8.35
N ARG A 108 -11.03 -10.94 8.32
CA ARG A 108 -9.84 -10.91 7.43
C ARG A 108 -9.07 -9.58 7.45
N PRO A 109 -8.68 -9.07 8.64
CA PRO A 109 -8.13 -7.72 8.79
C PRO A 109 -6.81 -7.54 8.03
N ARG A 110 -6.01 -8.61 7.91
CA ARG A 110 -4.76 -8.59 7.13
C ARG A 110 -5.00 -8.37 5.64
N GLN A 111 -6.06 -8.94 5.06
CA GLN A 111 -6.41 -8.73 3.65
C GLN A 111 -6.98 -7.33 3.44
N ARG A 112 -7.82 -6.86 4.36
CA ARG A 112 -8.34 -5.48 4.36
C ARG A 112 -7.22 -4.44 4.46
N GLN A 113 -6.24 -4.64 5.34
CA GLN A 113 -5.05 -3.79 5.40
C GLN A 113 -4.25 -3.81 4.10
N GLY A 114 -4.15 -4.98 3.45
CA GLY A 114 -3.56 -5.11 2.13
C GLY A 114 -4.30 -4.29 1.07
N LEU A 115 -5.65 -4.26 1.09
CA LEU A 115 -6.44 -3.44 0.16
C LEU A 115 -6.14 -1.95 0.33
N LEU A 116 -6.10 -1.45 1.57
CA LEU A 116 -5.72 -0.05 1.84
C LEU A 116 -4.33 0.30 1.27
N GLN A 117 -3.35 -0.60 1.44
CA GLN A 117 -1.99 -0.41 0.92
C GLN A 117 -1.89 -0.42 -0.61
N TRP A 118 -2.93 -0.90 -1.30
CA TRP A 118 -3.05 -0.90 -2.76
C TRP A 118 -4.14 0.07 -3.24
N ALA A 119 -4.57 1.01 -2.38
CA ALA A 119 -5.64 1.99 -2.64
C ALA A 119 -6.95 1.38 -3.17
N HIS A 120 -7.31 0.21 -2.66
CA HIS A 120 -8.64 -0.38 -2.84
C HIS A 120 -9.50 -0.14 -1.60
N ASP A 121 -10.82 -0.11 -1.78
CA ASP A 121 -11.77 -0.04 -0.68
C ASP A 121 -11.64 -1.30 0.21
N ALA A 122 -11.38 -1.08 1.49
CA ALA A 122 -11.19 -2.11 2.50
C ALA A 122 -12.37 -2.23 3.48
N LEU A 123 -13.40 -1.38 3.37
CA LEU A 123 -14.59 -1.36 4.23
C LEU A 123 -15.83 -1.97 3.56
N ILE A 124 -15.60 -2.67 2.45
CA ILE A 124 -16.53 -3.51 1.71
C ILE A 124 -17.12 -4.67 2.53
#